data_AF-K9TCS5-F1
#
_entry.id   AF-K9TCS5-F1
#
_cell.length_a   1.000
_cell.length_b   1.000
_cell.length_c   1.000
_cell.angle_alpha   90.00
_cell.angle_beta   90.00
_cell.angle_gamma   90.00
#
_symmetry.space_group_name_H-M   'P 1'
#
loop_
_entity.id
_entity.type
_entity.pdbx_description
1 polymer ?
#
loop_
_entity_poly.entity_id
_entity_poly.type
_entity_poly.pdbx_seq_one_letter_code
_entity_poly.pdbx_strand_id
1 'polypeptide(L)'
;MGTMDNSPIQDTESAAPMSVTELQSQLNDLLKQLSPERLRVLADFAAYLANAESETATQELLEIPGLLERVKQNQATPKNQYRSWRTLSKPLN
;
A
#
# COMPACT_ATOMS: atom_id res chain seq x y z
N MET A 1 44.61 26.30 29.10
CA MET A 1 44.48 24.94 28.55
C MET A 1 43.03 24.52 28.75
N GLY A 2 42.18 24.64 27.74
CA GLY A 2 40.78 24.21 27.81
C GLY A 2 40.66 22.81 27.23
N THR A 3 40.34 21.81 28.05
CA THR A 3 40.00 20.46 27.58
C THR A 3 38.56 20.51 27.08
N MET A 4 38.36 20.49 25.76
CA MET A 4 37.04 20.25 25.18
C MET A 4 36.68 18.79 25.44
N ASP A 5 35.69 18.60 26.31
CA ASP A 5 34.98 17.33 26.47
C ASP A 5 34.20 17.06 25.19
N ASN A 6 34.77 16.20 24.34
CA ASN A 6 34.12 15.71 23.14
C ASN A 6 33.54 14.33 23.44
N SER A 7 32.53 14.30 24.31
CA SER A 7 31.70 13.13 24.50
C SER A 7 30.76 13.01 23.28
N PRO A 8 30.72 11.86 22.57
CA PRO A 8 29.78 11.68 21.47
C PRO A 8 28.37 11.71 22.04
N ILE A 9 27.57 12.67 21.59
CA ILE A 9 26.12 12.65 21.75
C ILE A 9 25.65 11.35 21.11
N GLN A 10 25.24 10.38 21.93
CA GLN A 10 24.53 9.21 21.44
C GLN A 10 23.17 9.70 20.98
N ASP A 11 23.07 9.94 19.67
CA ASP A 11 21.80 10.18 18.98
C ASP A 11 20.89 8.97 19.23
N THR A 12 20.08 9.09 20.27
CA THR A 12 19.16 8.07 20.73
C THR A 12 17.85 8.19 19.96
N GLU A 13 17.87 8.14 18.63
CA GLU A 13 16.61 8.08 17.87
C GLU A 13 16.81 7.64 16.42
N SER A 14 17.42 6.48 16.21
CA SER A 14 17.23 5.74 14.97
C SER A 14 16.52 4.43 15.31
N ALA A 15 15.24 4.53 15.69
CA ALA A 15 14.36 3.39 15.60
C ALA A 15 14.32 2.99 14.12
N ALA A 16 15.09 1.96 13.76
CA ALA A 16 15.05 1.37 12.43
C ALA A 16 13.57 1.09 12.07
N PRO A 17 13.16 1.27 10.81
CA PRO A 17 11.79 0.99 10.41
C PRO A 17 11.45 -0.45 10.81
N MET A 18 10.51 -0.60 11.74
CA MET A 18 10.07 -1.92 12.21
C MET A 18 9.67 -2.74 11.00
N SER A 19 10.14 -3.99 10.92
CA SER A 19 9.76 -4.87 9.82
C SER A 19 8.25 -5.14 9.88
N VAL A 20 7.66 -5.45 8.72
CA VAL A 20 6.24 -5.81 8.62
C VAL A 20 5.91 -6.97 9.56
N THR A 21 6.83 -7.93 9.71
CA THR A 21 6.67 -9.09 10.61
C THR A 21 6.64 -8.67 12.08
N GLU A 22 7.49 -7.72 12.49
CA GLU A 22 7.49 -7.20 13.87
C GLU A 22 6.22 -6.40 14.19
N LEU A 23 5.72 -5.62 13.23
CA LEU A 23 4.46 -4.89 13.37
C LEU A 23 3.27 -5.83 13.51
N GLN A 24 3.23 -6.91 12.71
CA GLN A 24 2.17 -7.92 12.81
C GLN A 24 2.19 -8.66 14.15
N SER A 25 3.37 -8.95 14.69
CA SER A 25 3.51 -9.59 16.00
C SER A 25 2.98 -8.69 17.11
N GLN A 26 3.42 -7.42 17.14
CA GLN A 26 2.97 -6.44 18.13
C GLN A 26 1.46 -6.22 18.07
N LEU A 27 0.88 -6.13 16.87
CA LEU A 27 -0.56 -5.96 16.71
C LEU A 27 -1.32 -7.17 17.27
N ASN A 28 -0.87 -8.40 16.99
CA ASN A 28 -1.49 -9.60 17.53
C ASN A 28 -1.49 -9.64 19.07
N ASP A 29 -0.44 -9.15 19.71
CA ASP A 29 -0.39 -9.11 21.17
C ASP A 29 -1.32 -8.04 21.76
N LEU A 30 -1.44 -6.88 21.10
CA LEU A 30 -2.40 -5.86 21.49
C LEU A 30 -3.85 -6.32 21.32
N LEU A 31 -4.17 -7.01 20.21
CA LEU A 31 -5.52 -7.52 19.94
C LEU A 31 -6.02 -8.46 21.04
N LYS A 32 -5.14 -9.26 21.66
CA LYS A 32 -5.51 -10.16 22.77
C LYS A 32 -5.96 -9.43 24.04
N GLN A 33 -5.59 -8.15 24.21
CA GLN A 33 -5.84 -7.39 25.43
C GLN A 33 -7.06 -6.47 25.33
N LEU A 34 -7.68 -6.38 24.15
CA LEU A 34 -8.77 -5.45 23.90
C LEU A 34 -10.14 -6.06 24.18
N SER A 35 -11.07 -5.21 24.62
CA SER A 35 -12.47 -5.60 24.76
C SER A 35 -13.13 -5.81 23.39
N PRO A 36 -14.24 -6.57 23.31
CA PRO A 36 -14.96 -6.78 22.06
C PRO A 36 -15.37 -5.49 21.34
N GLU A 37 -15.76 -4.45 22.08
CA GLU A 37 -16.17 -3.16 21.51
C GLU A 37 -14.99 -2.45 20.84
N ARG A 38 -13.81 -2.48 21.48
CA ARG A 38 -12.58 -1.89 20.91
C ARG A 38 -12.07 -2.68 19.71
N LEU A 39 -12.20 -4.01 19.76
CA LEU A 39 -11.89 -4.87 18.61
C LEU A 39 -12.77 -4.55 17.41
N ARG A 40 -14.05 -4.26 17.64
CA ARG A 40 -14.97 -3.86 16.56
C ARG A 40 -14.57 -2.53 15.92
N VAL A 41 -14.24 -1.52 16.73
CA VAL A 41 -13.74 -0.23 16.22
C VAL A 41 -12.46 -0.40 15.41
N LEU A 42 -11.52 -1.22 15.87
CA LEU A 42 -10.29 -1.51 15.12
C LEU A 42 -10.56 -2.27 13.82
N ALA A 43 -11.50 -3.21 13.81
CA ALA A 43 -11.89 -3.93 12.60
C ALA A 43 -12.50 -2.99 11.55
N ASP A 44 -13.40 -2.09 11.98
CA ASP A 44 -14.00 -1.08 11.10
C ASP A 44 -12.92 -0.13 10.55
N PHE A 45 -11.95 0.27 11.38
CA PHE A 45 -10.84 1.13 10.95
C PHE A 45 -9.88 0.42 10.00
N ALA A 46 -9.55 -0.86 10.25
CA ALA A 46 -8.71 -1.64 9.35
C ALA A 46 -9.39 -1.86 7.98
N ALA A 47 -10.70 -2.08 7.97
CA ALA A 47 -11.47 -2.17 6.73
C ALA A 47 -11.45 -0.84 5.95
N TYR A 48 -11.57 0.30 6.65
CA TYR A 48 -11.40 1.61 6.05
C TYR A 48 -10.01 1.79 5.43
N LEU A 49 -8.94 1.44 6.15
CA LEU A 49 -7.57 1.56 5.65
C LEU A 49 -7.33 0.69 4.41
N ALA A 50 -7.79 -0.58 4.42
CA ALA A 50 -7.68 -1.46 3.27
C ALA A 50 -8.44 -0.93 2.05
N ASN A 51 -9.61 -0.32 2.28
CA ASN A 51 -10.37 0.34 1.23
C ASN A 51 -9.68 1.60 0.72
N ALA A 52 -9.11 2.44 1.60
CA ALA A 52 -8.40 3.66 1.22
C ALA A 52 -7.11 3.39 0.44
N GLU A 53 -6.36 2.35 0.81
CA GLU A 53 -5.20 1.88 0.05
C GLU A 53 -5.61 1.44 -1.37
N SER A 54 -6.74 0.74 -1.48
CA SER A 54 -7.35 0.36 -2.76
C SER A 54 -7.90 1.57 -3.56
N GLU A 55 -8.48 2.56 -2.89
CA GLU A 55 -9.00 3.79 -3.50
C GLU A 55 -7.87 4.67 -4.03
N THR A 56 -6.74 4.76 -3.34
CA THR A 56 -5.58 5.54 -3.80
C THR A 56 -5.06 4.99 -5.15
N ALA A 57 -4.96 3.66 -5.27
CA ALA A 57 -4.61 3.01 -6.54
C ALA A 57 -5.69 3.21 -7.63
N THR A 58 -6.97 3.28 -7.25
CA THR A 58 -8.07 3.53 -8.18
C THR A 58 -8.11 5.00 -8.64
N GLN A 59 -7.76 5.94 -7.76
CA GLN A 59 -7.72 7.36 -8.05
C GLN A 59 -6.62 7.70 -9.06
N GLU A 60 -5.44 7.08 -8.96
CA GLU A 60 -4.38 7.20 -9.98
C GLU A 60 -4.87 6.79 -11.37
N LEU A 61 -5.69 5.73 -11.46
CA LEU A 61 -6.27 5.28 -12.72
C LEU A 61 -7.36 6.24 -13.23
N LEU A 62 -8.15 6.83 -12.34
CA LEU A 62 -9.17 7.83 -12.69
C LEU A 62 -8.57 9.14 -13.20
N GLU A 63 -7.35 9.48 -12.76
CA GLU A 63 -6.62 10.64 -13.27
C GLU A 63 -6.12 10.48 -14.70
N ILE A 64 -6.06 9.25 -15.23
CA ILE A 64 -5.69 8.99 -16.63
C ILE A 64 -6.85 9.46 -17.54
N PRO A 65 -6.69 10.54 -18.33
CA PRO A 65 -7.79 11.12 -19.09
C PRO A 65 -8.35 10.10 -20.10
N GLY A 66 -9.67 9.91 -20.09
CA GLY A 66 -10.36 9.01 -21.03
C GLY A 66 -10.08 7.51 -20.81
N LEU A 67 -9.52 7.10 -19.66
CA LEU A 67 -9.31 5.68 -19.35
C LEU A 67 -10.64 4.95 -19.18
N LEU A 68 -11.61 5.52 -18.46
CA LEU A 68 -12.91 4.89 -18.22
C LEU A 68 -13.67 4.61 -19.52
N GLU A 69 -13.67 5.57 -20.44
CA GLU A 69 -14.28 5.43 -21.76
C GLU A 69 -13.62 4.29 -22.55
N ARG A 70 -12.28 4.21 -22.52
CA ARG A 70 -11.51 3.13 -23.15
C ARG A 70 -11.79 1.77 -22.52
N VAL A 71 -11.90 1.69 -21.20
CA VAL A 71 -12.26 0.44 -20.50
C VAL A 71 -13.65 -0.02 -20.90
N LYS A 72 -14.65 0.89 -20.91
CA LYS A 72 -16.02 0.59 -21.34
C LYS A 72 -16.07 0.11 -22.79
N GLN A 73 -15.35 0.77 -23.70
CA GLN A 73 -15.23 0.35 -25.10
C GLN A 73 -14.59 -1.04 -25.24
N ASN A 74 -13.53 -1.31 -24.48
CA ASN A 74 -12.86 -2.61 -24.48
C ASN A 74 -13.74 -3.73 -23.90
N GLN A 75 -14.57 -3.44 -22.89
CA GLN A 75 -15.54 -4.42 -22.37
C GLN A 75 -16.63 -4.78 -23.38
N ALA A 76 -17.03 -3.83 -24.22
CA ALA A 76 -17.98 -4.06 -25.30
C ALA A 76 -17.35 -4.71 -26.55
N THR A 77 -16.01 -4.88 -26.57
CA THR A 77 -15.30 -5.45 -27.71
C THR A 77 -15.58 -6.96 -27.81
N PRO A 78 -16.08 -7.47 -28.94
CA PRO A 78 -16.29 -8.89 -29.14
C PRO A 78 -14.97 -9.68 -29.07
N LYS A 79 -14.99 -10.87 -28.46
CA LYS A 79 -13.78 -11.70 -28.23
C LYS A 79 -13.00 -12.04 -29.50
N ASN A 80 -13.65 -12.07 -30.66
CA ASN A 80 -12.99 -12.32 -31.95
C ASN A 80 -12.08 -11.16 -32.40
N GLN A 81 -12.16 -10.00 -31.75
CA GLN A 81 -11.30 -8.83 -32.00
C GLN A 81 -10.14 -8.72 -31.00
N TYR A 82 -10.03 -9.66 -30.06
CA TYR A 82 -8.95 -9.64 -29.07
C TYR A 82 -7.61 -9.95 -29.73
N ARG A 83 -6.62 -9.12 -29.44
CA ARG A 83 -5.22 -9.40 -29.81
C ARG A 83 -4.53 -10.13 -28.67
N SER A 84 -3.85 -11.22 -28.99
CA SER A 84 -3.03 -11.94 -28.01
C SER A 84 -1.86 -11.06 -27.58
N TRP A 85 -1.62 -10.93 -26.28
CA TRP A 85 -0.46 -10.17 -25.79
C TRP A 85 0.88 -10.72 -26.33
N ARG A 86 0.94 -12.01 -26.69
CA ARG A 86 2.11 -12.66 -27.31
C ARG A 86 2.43 -12.11 -28.70
N THR A 87 1.45 -11.54 -29.40
CA THR A 87 1.68 -10.89 -30.70
C THR A 87 2.07 -9.42 -30.54
N LEU A 88 1.81 -8.82 -29.38
CA LEU A 88 2.15 -7.43 -29.06
C LEU A 88 3.54 -7.31 -28.39
N SER A 89 3.99 -8.35 -27.69
CA SER A 89 5.28 -8.37 -26.98
C SER A 89 6.49 -8.73 -27.85
N LYS A 90 6.29 -8.96 -29.16
CA LYS A 90 7.40 -9.14 -30.09
C LYS A 90 7.92 -7.76 -30.51
N PRO A 91 9.22 -7.48 -30.35
CA PRO A 91 9.81 -6.24 -30.86
C PRO A 91 9.62 -6.16 -32.38
N LEU A 92 9.28 -4.97 -32.88
CA LEU A 92 9.31 -4.71 -34.33
C LEU A 92 10.78 -4.83 -34.78
N ASN A 93 11.04 -5.79 -35.67
CA ASN A 93 12.30 -5.90 -36.40
C ASN A 93 12.43 -4.78 -37.42
#